data_AF-A0AA37ELN9-F1
#
_entry.id   AF-A0AA37ELN9-F1
#
_cell.length_a   1.000
_cell.length_b   1.000
_cell.length_c   1.000
_cell.angle_alpha   90.00
_cell.angle_beta   90.00
_cell.angle_gamma   90.00
#
_symmetry.space_group_name_H-M   'P 1'
#
loop_
_entity.id
_entity.type
_entity.pdbx_description
1 polymer ?
#
loop_
_entity_poly.entity_id
_entity_poly.type
_entity_poly.pdbx_seq_one_letter_code
_entity_poly.pdbx_strand_id
1 'polypeptide(L)'
;MKKKPPVCAECQYMKLTGWAKLTANSWGRKGPRGDCTCNHPAAEETFRKMCPRSPRMPGFIGFTAPGESVPQTKTAPRWCPLRFSEV
;
A
#
# COMPACT_ATOMS: atom_id res chain seq x y z
N MET A 1 3.31 -10.30 -23.99
CA MET A 1 2.52 -9.10 -23.65
C MET A 1 2.84 -8.69 -22.22
N LYS A 2 3.34 -7.47 -21.97
CA LYS A 2 3.62 -7.02 -20.59
C LYS A 2 2.28 -6.76 -19.90
N LYS A 3 1.85 -7.66 -19.00
CA LYS A 3 0.65 -7.44 -18.16
C LYS A 3 0.85 -6.11 -17.42
N LYS A 4 -0.15 -5.20 -17.51
CA LYS A 4 -0.09 -3.93 -16.78
C LYS A 4 0.08 -4.25 -15.29
N PRO A 5 0.96 -3.54 -14.56
CA PRO A 5 1.10 -3.77 -13.15
C PRO A 5 -0.27 -3.53 -12.46
N PRO A 6 -0.65 -4.35 -11.47
CA PRO A 6 -1.89 -4.15 -10.75
C PRO A 6 -1.90 -2.76 -10.09
N VAL A 7 -3.08 -2.17 -9.99
CA VAL A 7 -3.29 -0.86 -9.34
C VAL A 7 -3.78 -1.12 -7.93
N CYS A 8 -3.01 -0.69 -6.91
CA CYS A 8 -3.37 -0.93 -5.52
C CYS A 8 -4.66 -0.20 -5.10
N ALA A 9 -5.00 0.91 -5.74
CA ALA A 9 -6.24 1.64 -5.47
C ALA A 9 -7.51 0.84 -5.82
N GLU A 10 -7.41 -0.11 -6.76
CA GLU A 10 -8.54 -0.95 -7.22
C GLU A 10 -8.42 -2.40 -6.70
N CYS A 11 -7.42 -2.69 -5.87
CA CYS A 11 -7.14 -4.04 -5.41
C CYS A 11 -7.98 -4.42 -4.19
N GLN A 12 -8.71 -5.52 -4.26
CA GLN A 12 -9.52 -6.05 -3.14
C GLN A 12 -8.71 -6.36 -1.87
N TYR A 13 -7.40 -6.61 -2.00
CA TYR A 13 -6.52 -6.93 -0.87
C TYR A 13 -5.92 -5.67 -0.23
N MET A 14 -6.14 -4.49 -0.83
CA MET A 14 -5.74 -3.23 -0.22
C MET A 14 -6.63 -2.96 0.99
N LYS A 15 -6.00 -2.69 2.14
CA LYS A 15 -6.69 -2.23 3.35
C LYS A 15 -6.04 -0.99 3.92
N LEU A 16 -6.88 -0.14 4.49
CA LEU A 16 -6.47 0.91 5.42
C LEU A 16 -6.32 0.29 6.81
N THR A 17 -5.09 0.26 7.32
CA THR A 17 -4.80 -0.31 8.65
C THR A 17 -4.63 0.73 9.75
N GLY A 18 -4.50 2.00 9.38
CA GLY A 18 -4.26 3.07 10.32
C GLY A 18 -4.55 4.43 9.74
N TRP A 19 -4.68 5.40 10.62
CA TRP A 19 -4.78 6.81 10.29
C TRP A 19 -3.76 7.58 11.13
N ALA A 20 -3.01 8.45 10.48
CA ALA A 20 -2.12 9.37 11.15
C ALA A 20 -2.92 10.31 12.06
N LYS A 21 -2.34 10.67 13.21
CA LYS A 21 -2.96 11.66 14.09
C LYS A 21 -2.98 13.03 13.42
N LEU A 22 -4.11 13.72 13.52
CA LEU A 22 -4.18 15.13 13.18
C LEU A 22 -3.41 15.93 14.22
N THR A 23 -2.46 16.74 13.75
CA THR A 23 -1.70 17.69 14.56
C THR A 23 -2.01 19.11 14.08
N ALA A 24 -1.60 20.14 14.83
CA ALA A 24 -1.74 21.54 14.40
C ALA A 24 -1.15 21.79 13.01
N ASN A 25 -0.06 21.10 12.65
CA ASN A 25 0.58 21.17 11.32
C ASN A 25 -0.28 20.55 10.18
N SER A 26 -1.34 19.82 10.53
CA SER A 26 -2.21 19.09 9.61
C SER A 26 -3.57 19.76 9.41
N TRP A 27 -3.85 20.86 10.13
CA TRP A 27 -5.20 21.45 10.23
C TRP A 27 -5.71 22.02 8.91
N GLY A 28 -4.81 22.54 8.06
CA GLY A 28 -5.15 23.05 6.73
C GLY A 28 -5.31 21.97 5.66
N ARG A 29 -5.23 20.69 6.01
CA ARG A 29 -5.42 19.57 5.07
C ARG A 29 -6.83 19.02 5.18
N LYS A 30 -7.30 18.39 4.10
CA LYS A 30 -8.64 17.77 4.02
C LYS A 30 -8.88 16.59 4.98
N GLY A 31 -7.88 16.18 5.76
CA GLY A 31 -7.98 15.10 6.74
C GLY A 31 -6.62 14.43 7.04
N PRO A 32 -6.60 13.42 7.92
CA PRO A 32 -5.41 12.63 8.18
C PRO A 32 -5.04 11.77 6.96
N ARG A 33 -3.79 11.32 6.90
CA ARG A 33 -3.35 10.30 5.94
C ARG A 33 -3.55 8.92 6.54
N GLY A 34 -4.02 7.98 5.73
CA GLY A 34 -4.17 6.60 6.12
C GLY A 34 -2.95 5.76 5.72
N ASP A 35 -2.69 4.71 6.48
CA ASP A 35 -1.69 3.68 6.19
C ASP A 35 -2.32 2.60 5.30
N CYS A 36 -1.85 2.47 4.06
CA CYS A 36 -2.32 1.45 3.13
C CYS A 36 -1.40 0.23 3.17
N THR A 37 -2.00 -0.93 3.40
CA THR A 37 -1.31 -2.22 3.43
C THR A 37 -2.00 -3.25 2.56
N CYS A 38 -1.26 -4.26 2.13
CA CYS A 38 -1.76 -5.40 1.40
C CYS A 38 -2.04 -6.54 2.37
N ASN A 39 -3.29 -6.99 2.45
CA ASN A 39 -3.73 -8.10 3.30
C ASN A 39 -3.75 -9.45 2.53
N HIS A 40 -3.02 -9.55 1.43
CA HIS A 40 -2.92 -10.80 0.68
C HIS A 40 -2.08 -11.81 1.49
N PRO A 41 -2.46 -13.10 1.61
CA PRO A 41 -1.74 -14.06 2.43
C PRO A 41 -0.27 -14.23 2.02
N ALA A 42 0.01 -14.19 0.71
CA ALA A 42 1.38 -14.22 0.19
C ALA A 42 2.15 -12.88 0.28
N ALA A 43 1.53 -11.77 0.73
CA ALA A 43 2.19 -10.45 0.74
C ALA A 43 3.38 -10.40 1.69
N GLU A 44 3.28 -11.02 2.87
CA GLU A 44 4.39 -11.03 3.82
C GLU A 44 5.58 -11.86 3.31
N GLU A 45 5.30 -13.05 2.78
CA GLU A 45 6.33 -13.95 2.26
C GLU A 45 7.07 -13.29 1.08
N THR A 46 6.32 -12.76 0.10
CA THR A 46 6.88 -12.05 -1.05
C THR A 46 7.65 -10.80 -0.64
N PHE A 47 7.17 -10.04 0.34
CA PHE A 47 7.88 -8.89 0.89
C PHE A 47 9.22 -9.30 1.51
N ARG A 48 9.24 -10.32 2.37
CA ARG A 48 10.48 -10.78 3.02
C ARG A 48 11.47 -11.34 2.01
N LYS A 49 10.99 -12.05 0.99
CA LYS A 49 11.82 -12.61 -0.09
C LYS A 49 12.44 -11.51 -0.97
N MET A 50 11.67 -10.49 -1.35
CA MET A 50 12.15 -9.42 -2.24
C MET A 50 12.86 -8.28 -1.50
N CYS A 51 12.47 -8.01 -0.26
CA CYS A 51 12.94 -6.87 0.53
C CYS A 51 13.43 -7.35 1.92
N PRO A 52 14.41 -8.26 1.99
CA PRO A 52 14.84 -8.88 3.26
C PRO A 52 15.46 -7.89 4.26
N ARG A 53 15.96 -6.75 3.77
CA ARG A 53 16.59 -5.71 4.60
C ARG A 53 15.71 -4.48 4.82
N SER A 54 14.47 -4.49 4.31
CA SER A 54 13.61 -3.32 4.43
C SER A 54 13.09 -3.20 5.87
N PRO A 55 13.24 -2.05 6.54
CA PRO A 55 12.68 -1.82 7.88
C PRO A 55 11.17 -1.57 7.85
N ARG A 56 10.57 -1.44 6.65
CA ARG A 56 9.14 -1.21 6.51
C ARG A 56 8.34 -2.45 6.91
N MET A 57 7.16 -2.22 7.48
CA MET A 57 6.21 -3.28 7.82
C MET A 57 5.90 -4.16 6.60
N PRO A 58 5.88 -5.50 6.75
CA PRO A 58 5.48 -6.40 5.69
C PRO A 58 4.11 -6.02 5.12
N GLY A 59 4.00 -5.98 3.80
CA GLY A 59 2.75 -5.60 3.14
C GLY A 59 2.45 -4.10 3.07
N PHE A 60 3.30 -3.22 3.63
CA PHE A 60 3.08 -1.77 3.55
C PHE A 60 3.23 -1.23 2.12
N ILE A 61 2.16 -0.65 1.57
CA ILE A 61 2.10 -0.12 0.20
C ILE A 61 2.54 1.35 0.19
N GLY A 62 1.98 2.15 1.09
CA GLY A 62 2.16 3.60 1.10
C GLY A 62 1.08 4.30 1.91
N PHE A 63 1.00 5.63 1.77
CA PHE A 63 -0.01 6.44 2.44
C PHE A 63 -1.11 6.91 1.48
N THR A 64 -2.29 7.19 2.02
CA THR A 64 -3.32 7.91 1.28
C THR A 64 -2.98 9.40 1.13
N ALA A 65 -3.63 10.05 0.16
CA ALA A 65 -3.72 11.50 0.19
C ALA A 65 -4.57 11.97 1.40
N PRO A 66 -4.36 13.19 1.91
CA PRO A 66 -5.09 13.68 3.09
C PRO A 66 -6.60 13.65 2.85
N GLY A 67 -7.35 12.93 3.69
CA GLY A 67 -8.81 12.78 3.56
C GLY A 67 -9.27 11.75 2.51
N GLU A 68 -8.35 11.08 1.82
CA GLU A 68 -8.67 10.04 0.83
C GLU A 68 -8.56 8.64 1.44
N SER A 69 -9.25 7.68 0.82
CA SER A 69 -9.28 6.27 1.23
C SER A 69 -8.39 5.34 0.39
N VAL A 70 -7.75 5.85 -0.65
CA VAL A 70 -6.93 5.08 -1.60
C VAL A 70 -5.45 5.48 -1.52
N PRO A 71 -4.51 4.57 -1.83
CA PRO A 71 -3.09 4.89 -1.75
C PRO A 71 -2.76 5.93 -2.80
N GLN A 72 -1.93 6.92 -2.45
CA GLN A 72 -1.48 7.93 -3.41
C GLN A 72 -0.59 7.34 -4.52
N THR A 73 -0.02 6.16 -4.25
CA THR A 73 0.80 5.42 -5.20
C THR A 73 -0.03 4.88 -6.37
N LYS A 74 0.38 5.26 -7.60
CA LYS A 74 -0.27 4.85 -8.85
C LYS A 74 0.10 3.43 -9.32
N THR A 75 1.10 2.78 -8.72
CA THR A 75 1.65 1.51 -9.19
C THR A 75 1.84 0.51 -8.06
N ALA A 76 1.46 -0.75 -8.24
CA ALA A 76 1.75 -1.78 -7.25
C ALA A 76 3.25 -1.88 -6.92
N PRO A 77 3.60 -2.11 -5.64
CA PRO A 77 4.98 -2.29 -5.23
C PRO A 77 5.62 -3.51 -5.90
N ARG A 78 6.96 -3.51 -6.04
CA ARG A 78 7.69 -4.58 -6.74
C ARG A 78 7.46 -5.96 -6.14
N TRP A 79 7.31 -6.03 -4.82
CA TRP A 79 7.06 -7.26 -4.07
C TRP A 79 5.59 -7.73 -4.12
N CYS A 80 4.69 -6.99 -4.78
CA CYS A 80 3.27 -7.36 -4.81
C CYS A 80 3.08 -8.77 -5.41
N PRO A 81 2.39 -9.70 -4.71
CA PRO A 81 2.24 -11.09 -5.16
C PRO A 81 1.50 -11.19 -6.50
N LEU A 82 0.53 -10.30 -6.74
CA LEU A 82 -0.24 -10.25 -8.00
C LEU A 82 0.58 -9.79 -9.21
N ARG A 83 1.82 -9.33 -9.04
CA ARG A 83 2.74 -9.07 -10.16
C ARG A 83 3.34 -10.34 -10.73
N PHE A 84 3.38 -11.41 -9.93
CA PHE A 84 3.99 -12.70 -10.26
C PHE A 84 2.94 -13.80 -10.40
N SER A 85 1.78 -13.63 -9.76
CA SER A 85 0.67 -14.56 -9.92
C SER A 85 0.09 -14.40 -11.33
N GLU A 86 0.34 -15.40 -12.17
CA GLU A 86 -0.40 -15.60 -13.41
C GLU A 86 -1.85 -15.91 -13.04
N VAL A 87 -2.71 -14.90 -13.14
CA VAL A 87 -4.11 -15.14 -13.50
C VAL A 87 -4.24 -14.87 -14.99
#